data_AF-C6B9X2-F1
#
_entry.id   AF-C6B9X2-F1
#
_cell.length_a   1.000
_cell.length_b   1.000
_cell.length_c   1.000
_cell.angle_alpha   90.00
_cell.angle_beta   90.00
_cell.angle_gamma   90.00
#
_symmetry.space_group_name_H-M   'P 1'
#
loop_
_entity.id
_entity.type
_entity.pdbx_description
1 polymer ?
#
loop_
_entity_poly.entity_id
_entity_poly.type
_entity_poly.pdbx_seq_one_letter_code
_entity_poly.pdbx_strand_id
1 'polypeptide(L)'
;MARKTIGERLAQLEAQRKTLQIRLGKQERAIDTRRKVLIGALVLHRLENDRDVQIGAGLAAWLRSELPKFLTRDGDRDLFDDLLKPRANEPTIGDIGNGSATS
;
A
#
# COMPACT_ATOMS: atom_id res chain seq x y z
N MET A 1 1.16 9.21 55.99
CA MET A 1 1.22 9.13 54.51
C MET A 1 2.55 9.68 54.04
N ALA A 2 3.54 8.82 53.82
CA ALA A 2 4.88 9.25 53.40
C ALA A 2 4.80 9.96 52.04
N ARG A 3 5.22 11.23 51.98
CA ARG A 3 5.35 11.94 50.69
C ARG A 3 6.44 11.22 49.91
N LYS A 4 6.09 10.67 48.74
CA LYS A 4 7.08 10.20 47.76
C LYS A 4 8.14 11.27 47.55
N THR A 5 9.40 10.86 47.56
CA THR A 5 10.52 11.78 47.32
C THR A 5 10.40 12.36 45.91
N ILE A 6 11.00 13.53 45.67
CA ILE A 6 10.95 14.17 44.34
C ILE A 6 11.50 13.24 43.27
N GLY A 7 12.53 12.45 43.58
CA GLY A 7 13.09 11.43 42.68
C GLY A 7 12.09 10.33 42.30
N GLU A 8 11.35 9.79 43.27
CA GLU A 8 10.31 8.77 43.01
C GLU A 8 9.16 9.33 42.14
N ARG A 9 8.80 10.60 42.34
CA ARG A 9 7.80 11.27 41.50
C ARG A 9 8.30 11.48 40.09
N LEU A 10 9.57 11.85 39.91
CA LEU A 10 10.19 11.99 38.60
C LEU A 10 10.19 10.65 37.85
N ALA A 11 10.63 9.58 38.51
CA ALA A 11 10.64 8.23 37.95
C ALA A 11 9.23 7.76 37.56
N GLN A 12 8.22 8.07 38.37
CA GLN A 12 6.82 7.74 38.06
C GLN A 12 6.32 8.49 36.82
N LEU A 13 6.60 9.78 36.70
CA LEU A 13 6.21 10.58 35.53
C LEU A 13 6.92 10.10 34.25
N GLU A 14 8.18 9.72 34.35
CA GLU A 14 8.94 9.21 33.21
C GLU A 14 8.42 7.84 32.75
N ALA A 15 8.07 6.95 33.69
CA ALA A 15 7.43 5.68 33.39
C ALA A 15 6.05 5.87 32.72
N GLN A 16 5.26 6.85 33.18
CA GLN A 16 3.97 7.20 32.57
C GLN A 16 4.16 7.75 31.15
N ARG A 17 5.12 8.67 30.95
CA ARG A 17 5.46 9.20 29.61
C ARG A 17 5.83 8.08 28.65
N LYS A 18 6.72 7.18 29.06
CA LYS A 18 7.17 6.04 28.24
C LYS A 18 5.99 5.14 27.86
N THR A 19 5.07 4.89 28.79
CA THR A 19 3.85 4.11 28.53
C THR A 19 2.95 4.79 27.49
N LEU A 20 2.73 6.09 27.61
CA LEU A 20 1.94 6.86 26.65
C LEU A 20 2.58 6.87 25.26
N GLN A 21 3.90 7.05 25.16
CA GLN A 21 4.63 6.99 23.90
C GLN A 21 4.51 5.62 23.22
N ILE A 22 4.63 4.53 23.98
CA ILE A 22 4.43 3.17 23.44
C ILE A 22 3.00 3.01 22.90
N ARG A 23 1.99 3.54 23.59
CA ARG A 23 0.59 3.48 23.13
C ARG A 23 0.39 4.29 21.85
N LEU A 24 0.95 5.50 21.79
CA LEU A 24 0.90 6.35 20.61
C LEU A 24 1.54 5.64 19.40
N GLY A 25 2.76 5.11 19.55
CA GLY A 25 3.41 4.39 18.45
C GLY A 25 2.71 3.09 18.03
N LYS A 26 1.89 2.48 18.90
CA LYS A 26 0.99 1.38 18.49
C LYS A 26 -0.18 1.89 17.66
N GLN A 27 -0.80 3.00 18.07
CA GLN A 27 -1.90 3.61 17.35
C GLN A 27 -1.48 4.09 15.95
N GLU A 28 -0.33 4.75 15.84
CA GLU A 28 0.23 5.22 14.57
C GLU A 28 0.45 4.05 13.60
N ARG A 29 1.05 2.95 14.06
CA ARG A 29 1.24 1.74 13.23
C ARG A 29 -0.08 1.09 12.83
N ALA A 30 -1.08 1.09 13.71
CA ALA A 30 -2.41 0.56 13.41
C ALA A 30 -3.11 1.42 12.33
N ILE A 31 -3.01 2.75 12.43
CA ILE A 31 -3.54 3.69 11.43
C ILE A 31 -2.82 3.52 10.10
N ASP A 32 -1.48 3.47 10.11
CA ASP A 32 -0.67 3.29 8.91
C ASP A 32 -0.99 1.97 8.19
N THR A 33 -1.09 0.88 8.95
CA THR A 33 -1.48 -0.43 8.41
C THR A 33 -2.89 -0.38 7.81
N ARG A 34 -3.86 0.22 8.52
CA ARG A 34 -5.23 0.36 8.02
C ARG A 34 -5.28 1.19 6.73
N ARG A 35 -4.52 2.29 6.66
CA ARG A 35 -4.43 3.14 5.47
C ARG A 35 -3.87 2.35 4.29
N LYS A 36 -2.77 1.62 4.48
CA LYS A 36 -2.13 0.80 3.43
C LYS A 36 -3.07 -0.29 2.92
N VAL A 37 -3.75 -1.00 3.82
CA VAL A 37 -4.70 -2.05 3.46
C VAL A 37 -5.88 -1.49 2.68
N LEU A 38 -6.48 -0.38 3.13
CA LEU A 38 -7.63 0.23 2.44
C LEU A 38 -7.28 0.73 1.04
N ILE A 39 -6.11 1.35 0.87
CA ILE A 39 -5.64 1.79 -0.46
C ILE A 39 -5.40 0.57 -1.35
N GLY A 40 -4.74 -0.47 -0.84
CA GLY A 40 -4.51 -1.70 -1.60
C GLY A 40 -5.81 -2.35 -2.05
N ALA A 41 -6.78 -2.51 -1.15
CA ALA A 41 -8.09 -3.09 -1.46
C ALA A 41 -8.84 -2.28 -2.52
N LEU A 42 -8.79 -0.94 -2.46
CA LEU A 42 -9.41 -0.07 -3.46
C LEU A 42 -8.78 -0.26 -4.85
N VAL A 43 -7.45 -0.31 -4.92
CA VAL A 43 -6.72 -0.50 -6.18
C VAL A 43 -7.06 -1.86 -6.80
N LEU A 44 -7.04 -2.93 -5.99
CA LEU A 44 -7.42 -4.28 -6.46
C LEU A 44 -8.85 -4.30 -6.97
N HIS A 45 -9.80 -3.73 -6.21
CA HIS A 45 -11.20 -3.63 -6.62
C HIS A 45 -11.37 -2.87 -7.95
N ARG A 46 -10.63 -1.77 -8.17
CA ARG A 46 -10.67 -1.01 -9.43
C ARG A 46 -10.15 -1.84 -10.60
N LEU A 47 -9.09 -2.62 -10.40
CA LEU A 47 -8.50 -3.50 -11.42
C LEU A 47 -9.41 -4.68 -11.77
N GLU A 48 -10.20 -5.17 -10.82
CA GLU A 48 -11.17 -6.25 -11.04
C GLU A 48 -12.46 -5.77 -11.72
N ASN A 49 -13.02 -4.64 -11.24
CA ASN A 49 -14.40 -4.26 -11.55
C ASN A 49 -14.52 -3.13 -12.59
N ASP A 50 -13.52 -2.26 -12.73
CA ASP A 50 -13.61 -1.11 -13.63
C ASP A 50 -12.73 -1.31 -14.86
N ARG A 51 -13.34 -1.85 -15.92
CA ARG A 51 -12.81 -1.82 -17.29
C ARG A 51 -12.95 -0.45 -17.96
N ASP A 52 -12.99 0.63 -17.17
CA ASP A 52 -12.89 1.98 -17.71
C ASP A 52 -11.49 2.12 -18.33
N VAL A 53 -11.46 2.08 -19.66
CA VAL A 53 -10.29 1.75 -20.50
C VAL A 53 -9.09 2.66 -20.26
N GLN A 54 -9.28 3.86 -19.71
CA GLN A 54 -8.20 4.82 -19.50
C GLN A 54 -7.54 4.73 -18.11
N ILE A 55 -8.32 4.62 -17.02
CA ILE A 55 -7.75 4.60 -15.67
C ILE A 55 -7.27 3.19 -15.30
N GLY A 56 -8.06 2.16 -15.63
CA GLY A 56 -7.72 0.77 -15.32
C GLY A 56 -6.47 0.29 -16.07
N ALA A 57 -6.37 0.59 -17.37
CA ALA A 57 -5.24 0.16 -18.19
C ALA A 57 -3.91 0.87 -17.84
N GLY A 58 -3.95 2.19 -17.65
CA GLY A 58 -2.77 2.96 -17.26
C GLY A 58 -2.25 2.58 -15.87
N LEU A 59 -3.16 2.40 -14.91
CA LEU A 59 -2.82 1.98 -13.56
C LEU A 59 -2.29 0.55 -13.52
N ALA A 60 -2.89 -0.38 -14.26
CA ALA A 60 -2.42 -1.76 -14.35
C ALA A 60 -1.01 -1.83 -14.97
N ALA A 61 -0.78 -1.12 -16.09
CA ALA A 61 0.52 -1.07 -16.74
C ALA A 61 1.60 -0.47 -15.82
N TRP A 62 1.28 0.65 -15.15
CA TRP A 62 2.18 1.26 -14.17
C TRP A 62 2.50 0.29 -13.02
N LEU A 63 1.48 -0.38 -12.47
CA LEU A 63 1.64 -1.30 -11.33
C LEU A 63 2.49 -2.51 -11.70
N ARG A 64 2.33 -3.07 -12.91
CA ARG A 64 3.22 -4.14 -13.41
C ARG A 64 4.68 -3.70 -13.54
N SER A 65 4.92 -2.41 -13.81
CA SER A 65 6.29 -1.88 -13.92
C SER A 65 6.95 -1.58 -12.57
N GLU A 66 6.18 -1.11 -11.59
CA GLU A 66 6.69 -0.63 -10.29
C GLU A 66 6.62 -1.69 -9.20
N LEU A 67 5.59 -2.54 -9.18
CA LEU A 67 5.40 -3.55 -8.15
C LEU A 67 6.58 -4.53 -8.07
N PRO A 68 7.18 -5.05 -9.17
CA PRO A 68 8.36 -5.90 -9.09
C PRO A 68 9.61 -5.22 -8.53
N LYS A 69 9.72 -3.90 -8.69
CA LYS A 69 10.82 -3.08 -8.13
C LYS A 69 10.62 -2.84 -6.63
N PHE A 70 9.36 -2.74 -6.20
CA PHE A 70 8.98 -2.54 -4.81
C PHE A 70 9.06 -3.84 -3.99
N LEU A 71 8.70 -4.98 -4.60
CA LEU A 71 8.73 -6.28 -3.95
C LEU A 71 10.16 -6.84 -3.90
N THR A 72 10.68 -6.92 -2.68
CA THR A 72 12.06 -7.39 -2.41
C THR A 72 12.14 -8.88 -2.11
N ARG A 73 11.02 -9.52 -1.76
CA ARG A 73 10.95 -10.95 -1.39
C ARG A 73 10.21 -11.72 -2.47
N ASP A 74 10.71 -12.88 -2.83
CA ASP A 74 10.09 -13.72 -3.86
C ASP A 74 8.69 -14.21 -3.43
N GLY A 75 8.52 -14.58 -2.16
CA GLY A 75 7.19 -14.98 -1.65
C GLY A 75 6.15 -13.86 -1.69
N ASP A 76 6.56 -12.58 -1.68
CA ASP A 76 5.63 -11.47 -1.87
C ASP A 76 5.29 -11.29 -3.35
N ARG A 77 6.20 -11.62 -4.28
CA ARG A 77 5.95 -11.56 -5.74
C ARG A 77 4.92 -12.60 -6.18
N ASP A 78 5.01 -13.81 -5.62
CA ASP A 78 4.09 -14.90 -5.90
C ASP A 78 2.62 -14.53 -5.58
N LEU A 79 2.39 -13.61 -4.63
CA LEU A 79 1.05 -13.14 -4.27
C LEU A 79 0.39 -12.26 -5.34
N PHE A 80 1.16 -11.71 -6.28
CA PHE A 80 0.68 -10.79 -7.31
C PHE A 80 0.86 -11.33 -8.73
N ASP A 81 1.10 -12.64 -8.87
CA ASP A 81 1.40 -13.28 -10.15
C ASP A 81 0.26 -13.12 -11.19
N ASP A 82 -0.98 -13.08 -10.71
CA ASP A 82 -2.22 -12.84 -11.46
C ASP A 82 -2.32 -11.40 -12.01
N LEU A 83 -1.71 -10.46 -11.30
CA LEU A 83 -1.64 -9.05 -11.66
C LEU A 83 -0.43 -8.74 -12.55
N LEU A 84 0.72 -9.38 -12.27
CA LEU A 84 1.99 -9.16 -12.97
C LEU A 84 2.00 -9.76 -14.39
N LYS A 85 1.26 -10.85 -14.62
CA LYS A 85 1.16 -11.46 -15.94
C LYS A 85 0.17 -10.66 -16.80
N PRO A 86 0.56 -10.24 -18.03
CA PRO A 86 -0.37 -9.64 -18.96
C PRO A 86 -1.54 -10.61 -19.21
N ARG A 87 -2.78 -10.16 -18.98
CA ARG A 87 -3.94 -10.93 -19.43
C ARG A 87 -3.95 -10.87 -20.95
N ALA A 88 -4.13 -12.01 -21.63
CA ALA A 88 -4.01 -12.13 -23.09
C ALA A 88 -4.93 -11.19 -23.93
N ASN A 89 -5.87 -10.49 -23.29
CA ASN A 89 -6.85 -9.59 -23.93
C ASN A 89 -6.75 -8.12 -23.46
N GLU A 90 -5.64 -7.69 -22.84
CA GLU A 90 -5.48 -6.27 -22.53
C GLU A 90 -4.92 -5.49 -23.73
N PRO A 91 -5.54 -4.36 -24.12
CA PRO A 91 -5.02 -3.52 -25.18
C PRO A 91 -3.68 -2.94 -24.73
N THR A 92 -2.61 -3.38 -25.37
CA THR A 92 -1.29 -2.79 -25.21
C THR A 92 -1.32 -1.34 -25.66
N ILE A 93 -0.77 -0.45 -24.83
CA ILE A 93 -0.71 1.01 -25.07
C ILE A 93 -0.07 1.38 -26.44
N GLY A 94 0.63 0.44 -27.09
CA GLY A 94 1.18 0.59 -28.44
C GLY A 94 0.21 0.45 -29.62
N ASP A 95 -1.05 0.03 -29.41
CA ASP A 95 -2.01 -0.25 -30.51
C ASP A 95 -2.91 0.94 -30.88
N ILE A 96 -2.87 2.03 -30.10
CA ILE A 96 -3.70 3.24 -30.32
C ILE A 96 -3.18 4.09 -31.50
N GLY A 97 -2.05 3.72 -32.12
CA GLY A 97 -1.35 4.54 -33.12
C GLY A 97 -1.47 4.14 -34.59
N ASN A 98 -2.08 3.00 -34.94
CA ASN A 98 -2.06 2.50 -36.32
C ASN A 98 -3.46 2.35 -36.95
N GLY A 99 -4.25 3.42 -36.87
CA GLY A 99 -5.47 3.58 -37.65
C GLY A 99 -5.17 4.01 -39.09
N SER A 100 -4.86 3.03 -39.94
CA SER A 100 -5.32 2.95 -41.34
C SER A 100 -5.39 4.26 -42.15
N ALA A 101 -4.30 4.57 -42.87
CA ALA A 101 -4.35 5.30 -44.13
C ALA A 101 -4.16 4.29 -45.27
N THR A 102 -5.25 3.70 -45.78
CA THR A 102 -5.23 2.93 -47.03
C THR A 102 -6.51 3.16 -47.82
N SER A 103 -6.32 3.80 -48.98
CA SER A 103 -7.11 3.80 -50.22
C SER A 103 -8.47 4.50 -50.24
#